data_AF-A0AAE0XYV9-F1
#
_entry.id   AF-A0AAE0XYV9-F1
#
_cell.length_a   1.000
_cell.length_b   1.000
_cell.length_c   1.000
_cell.angle_alpha   90.00
_cell.angle_beta   90.00
_cell.angle_gamma   90.00
#
_symmetry.space_group_name_H-M   'P 1'
#
loop_
_entity.id
_entity.type
_entity.pdbx_description
1 polymer ?
#
loop_
_entity_poly.entity_id
_entity_poly.type
_entity_poly.pdbx_seq_one_letter_code
_entity_poly.pdbx_strand_id
1 'polypeptide(L)'
;MRPNRGRGLMRGGIRGPIRPFGGPPGPFRPFIPHIPFDLVQCENAFPRAKAAPEEKAFTDALLKRHTDLTPSSAEQASILALVTKVQGILDNLVIAPAGFEAATLEEVRQVGSFKKGTMMAGRNVADIVVMFKTLPTKEAVTALANKVSDELKLQEPHEEAVPPRKRVAQNTPKTVVSLLPNETGFQVNSGEASVQCLVTTIPPNLKKLDADLHLDGKMMNGRLAAIRHARWFEENGQHSSVKVLIRLLRDLKIRFEGFSPLTPWIIDLLVYILFVQLKIVELG
;
A
#
# COMPACT_ATOMS: atom_id res chain seq x y z
N MET A 1 49.95 -58.22 16.64
CA MET A 1 48.87 -59.06 16.08
C MET A 1 47.58 -58.25 16.04
N ARG A 2 46.97 -58.06 14.86
CA ARG A 2 45.50 -57.88 14.68
C ARG A 2 44.82 -59.27 14.79
N PRO A 3 43.49 -59.47 14.96
CA PRO A 3 42.31 -58.69 14.48
C PRO A 3 41.23 -58.44 15.58
N ASN A 4 40.25 -57.53 15.52
CA ASN A 4 39.24 -57.09 14.52
C ASN A 4 37.92 -57.91 14.51
N ARG A 5 36.79 -57.18 14.69
CA ARG A 5 35.38 -57.43 14.25
C ARG A 5 34.64 -58.64 14.85
N GLY A 6 33.33 -58.59 15.11
CA GLY A 6 32.19 -57.73 14.75
C GLY A 6 30.95 -58.31 15.48
N ARG A 7 29.67 -58.05 15.18
CA ARG A 7 28.93 -57.37 14.11
C ARG A 7 27.43 -57.55 14.48
N GLY A 8 26.55 -56.62 14.12
CA GLY A 8 25.09 -56.88 14.06
C GLY A 8 24.24 -55.62 14.26
N LEU A 9 24.07 -54.75 13.24
CA LEU A 9 23.02 -54.75 12.19
C LEU A 9 21.63 -54.37 12.74
N MET A 10 21.07 -53.17 12.51
CA MET A 10 20.54 -52.55 11.26
C MET A 10 19.03 -52.74 11.05
N ARG A 11 18.30 -51.61 10.99
CA ARG A 11 17.11 -51.29 10.14
C ARG A 11 16.63 -49.89 10.54
N GLY A 12 16.42 -48.86 9.74
CA GLY A 12 16.45 -48.48 8.31
C GLY A 12 15.81 -47.06 8.29
N GLY A 13 16.12 -46.07 7.46
CA GLY A 13 16.77 -46.00 6.16
C GLY A 13 15.84 -45.33 5.15
N ILE A 14 15.81 -43.99 5.08
CA ILE A 14 15.54 -43.25 3.83
C ILE A 14 16.64 -42.21 3.65
N ARG A 15 17.43 -42.45 2.59
CA ARG A 15 18.62 -41.73 2.18
C ARG A 15 18.23 -40.49 1.36
N GLY A 16 18.55 -39.29 1.83
CA GLY A 16 18.84 -38.19 0.92
C GLY A 16 20.17 -38.48 0.19
N PRO A 17 20.36 -38.01 -1.06
CA PRO A 17 21.58 -38.29 -1.80
C PRO A 17 22.78 -37.70 -1.08
N ILE A 18 23.64 -38.60 -0.59
CA ILE A 18 24.98 -38.30 -0.10
C ILE A 18 25.72 -37.64 -1.27
N ARG A 19 25.95 -36.33 -1.18
CA ARG A 19 26.94 -35.66 -2.04
C ARG A 19 28.30 -36.29 -1.72
N PRO A 20 28.98 -36.92 -2.69
CA PRO A 20 30.32 -37.41 -2.46
C PRO A 20 31.28 -36.22 -2.52
N PHE A 21 32.31 -36.26 -1.68
CA PHE A 21 33.46 -35.36 -1.63
C PHE A 21 33.29 -34.00 -0.94
N GLY A 22 33.79 -33.96 0.30
CA GLY A 22 34.38 -32.75 0.87
C GLY A 22 35.60 -32.33 0.06
N GLY A 23 35.38 -31.47 -0.93
CA GLY A 23 36.42 -30.55 -1.39
C GLY A 23 36.59 -29.41 -0.39
N PRO A 24 37.79 -28.78 -0.30
CA PRO A 24 37.97 -27.58 0.50
C PRO A 24 36.91 -26.54 0.10
N PRO A 25 36.37 -25.77 1.06
CA PRO A 25 35.37 -24.75 0.74
C PRO A 25 35.92 -23.90 -0.40
N GLY A 26 35.26 -23.99 -1.56
CA GLY A 26 35.67 -23.25 -2.74
C GLY A 26 35.78 -21.77 -2.36
N PRO A 27 36.70 -21.01 -2.98
CA PRO A 27 36.88 -19.60 -2.64
C PRO A 27 35.52 -18.92 -2.69
N PHE A 28 35.14 -18.28 -1.58
CA PHE A 28 33.93 -17.45 -1.51
C PHE A 28 33.96 -16.52 -2.72
N ARG A 29 33.09 -16.77 -3.70
CA ARG A 29 32.92 -15.85 -4.81
C ARG A 29 32.11 -14.69 -4.25
N PRO A 30 32.68 -13.47 -4.13
CA PRO A 30 31.89 -12.33 -3.72
C PRO A 30 30.75 -12.16 -4.71
N PHE A 31 29.55 -11.88 -4.20
CA PHE A 31 28.43 -11.50 -5.05
C PHE A 31 28.82 -10.23 -5.80
N ILE A 32 28.96 -10.35 -7.12
CA ILE A 32 29.17 -9.19 -7.99
C ILE A 32 27.78 -8.74 -8.43
N PRO A 33 27.26 -7.61 -7.93
CA PRO A 33 25.97 -7.10 -8.37
C PRO A 33 26.04 -6.77 -9.86
N HIS A 34 25.20 -7.43 -10.65
CA HIS A 34 25.04 -7.10 -12.06
C HIS A 34 24.05 -5.95 -12.21
N ILE A 35 24.52 -4.78 -12.60
CA ILE A 35 23.68 -3.62 -12.90
C ILE A 35 23.36 -3.67 -14.40
N PRO A 36 22.08 -3.81 -14.80
CA PRO A 36 21.71 -3.75 -16.22
C PRO A 36 22.11 -2.43 -16.86
N PHE A 37 22.31 -2.45 -18.18
CA PHE A 37 22.57 -1.25 -18.95
C PHE A 37 21.42 -0.24 -18.82
N ASP A 38 21.77 1.02 -18.61
CA ASP A 38 20.86 2.15 -18.53
C ASP A 38 21.50 3.33 -19.28
N LEU A 39 20.89 3.74 -20.39
CA LEU A 39 21.43 4.78 -21.27
C LEU A 39 21.57 6.12 -20.53
N VAL A 40 20.65 6.44 -19.61
CA VAL A 40 20.64 7.72 -18.89
C VAL A 40 21.87 7.82 -17.98
N GLN A 41 22.30 6.71 -17.37
CA GLN A 41 23.47 6.72 -16.47
C GLN A 41 24.81 6.86 -17.19
N CYS A 42 24.86 6.64 -18.51
CA CYS A 42 26.10 6.64 -19.27
C CYS A 42 26.02 7.44 -20.56
N GLU A 43 25.17 8.47 -20.62
CA GLU A 43 24.96 9.28 -21.82
C GLU A 43 26.27 9.86 -22.38
N ASN A 44 27.23 10.21 -21.50
CA ASN A 44 28.57 10.67 -21.88
C ASN A 44 29.38 9.64 -22.70
N ALA A 45 29.12 8.34 -22.53
CA ALA A 45 29.73 7.29 -23.33
C ALA A 45 29.03 7.06 -24.68
N PHE A 46 27.84 7.65 -24.88
CA PHE A 46 27.00 7.51 -26.07
C PHE A 46 26.62 8.87 -26.67
N PRO A 47 27.61 9.66 -27.15
CA PRO A 47 27.31 10.95 -27.76
C PRO A 47 26.40 10.79 -28.99
N ARG A 48 25.37 11.63 -29.08
CA ARG A 48 24.42 11.56 -30.19
C ARG A 48 25.08 12.06 -31.48
N ALA A 49 24.99 11.25 -32.55
CA ALA A 49 25.48 11.64 -33.87
C ALA A 49 24.63 12.76 -34.53
N LYS A 50 23.38 12.94 -34.08
CA LYS A 50 22.45 13.99 -34.52
C LYS A 50 21.75 14.56 -33.30
N ALA A 51 21.28 15.80 -33.40
CA ALA A 51 20.47 16.41 -32.34
C ALA A 51 19.26 15.52 -31.99
N ALA A 52 18.87 15.52 -30.72
CA ALA A 52 17.68 14.80 -30.29
C ALA A 52 16.45 15.34 -31.05
N PRO A 53 15.55 14.46 -31.53
CA PRO A 53 14.34 14.90 -32.18
C PRO A 53 13.47 15.70 -31.20
N GLU A 54 12.74 16.68 -31.70
CA GLU A 54 11.77 17.41 -30.89
C GLU A 54 10.57 16.51 -30.57
N GLU A 55 10.37 16.23 -29.29
CA GLU A 55 9.31 15.31 -28.81
C GLU A 55 8.06 16.04 -28.32
N LYS A 56 7.76 17.23 -28.87
CA LYS A 56 6.63 18.06 -28.42
C LYS A 56 5.29 17.31 -28.49
N ALA A 57 5.00 16.67 -29.63
CA ALA A 57 3.76 15.93 -29.82
C ALA A 57 3.62 14.76 -28.83
N PHE A 58 4.73 14.13 -28.45
CA PHE A 58 4.73 13.05 -27.46
C PHE A 58 4.48 13.59 -26.06
N THR A 59 5.16 14.68 -25.67
CA THR A 59 4.94 15.37 -24.40
C THR A 59 3.49 15.82 -24.24
N ASP A 60 2.91 16.41 -25.29
CA ASP A 60 1.51 16.85 -25.30
C ASP A 60 0.54 15.66 -25.13
N ALA A 61 0.83 14.52 -25.76
CA ALA A 61 0.04 13.30 -25.61
C ALA A 61 0.13 12.72 -24.18
N LEU A 62 1.31 12.75 -23.55
CA LEU A 62 1.50 12.32 -22.16
C LEU A 62 0.71 13.20 -21.19
N LEU A 63 0.78 14.52 -21.37
CA LEU A 63 0.04 15.47 -20.54
C LEU A 63 -1.47 15.32 -20.71
N LYS A 64 -1.95 15.16 -21.95
CA LYS A 64 -3.37 14.88 -22.22
C LYS A 64 -3.83 13.60 -21.53
N ARG A 65 -3.09 12.50 -21.69
CA ARG A 65 -3.45 11.23 -21.03
C ARG A 65 -3.39 11.35 -19.51
N HIS A 66 -2.45 12.11 -18.97
CA HIS A 66 -2.39 12.39 -17.53
C HIS A 66 -3.65 13.13 -17.05
N THR A 67 -4.12 14.14 -17.78
CA THR A 67 -5.37 14.85 -17.48
C THR A 67 -6.55 13.90 -17.47
N ASP A 68 -6.69 13.03 -18.49
CA ASP A 68 -7.76 12.03 -18.57
C ASP A 68 -7.77 11.04 -17.38
N LEU A 69 -6.58 10.75 -16.84
CA LEU A 69 -6.40 9.82 -15.72
C LEU A 69 -6.50 10.51 -14.35
N THR A 70 -6.56 11.84 -14.28
CA THR A 70 -6.56 12.57 -13.02
C THR A 70 -7.98 12.65 -12.46
N PRO A 71 -8.21 12.30 -11.18
CA PRO A 71 -9.52 12.44 -10.58
C PRO A 71 -10.05 13.86 -10.71
N SER A 72 -11.33 13.99 -11.05
CA SER A 72 -12.03 15.27 -11.14
C SER A 72 -12.05 15.99 -9.80
N SER A 73 -12.29 17.31 -9.81
CA SER A 73 -12.39 18.10 -8.57
C SER A 73 -13.51 17.60 -7.64
N ALA A 74 -14.59 17.04 -8.19
CA ALA A 74 -15.68 16.45 -7.41
C ALA A 74 -15.26 15.14 -6.72
N GLU A 75 -14.54 14.26 -7.44
CA GLU A 75 -13.97 13.04 -6.85
C GLU A 75 -12.98 13.40 -5.74
N GLN A 76 -12.07 14.36 -5.99
CA GLN A 76 -11.09 14.81 -5.00
C GLN A 76 -11.74 15.39 -3.74
N ALA A 77 -12.77 16.23 -3.90
CA ALA A 77 -13.47 16.83 -2.77
C ALA A 77 -14.24 15.79 -1.95
N SER A 78 -14.93 14.86 -2.62
CA SER A 78 -15.72 13.82 -1.94
C SER A 78 -14.85 12.85 -1.14
N ILE A 79 -13.73 12.38 -1.70
CA ILE A 79 -12.83 11.48 -0.97
C ILE A 79 -12.09 12.19 0.15
N LEU A 80 -11.67 13.44 -0.05
CA LEU A 80 -11.04 14.23 1.00
C LEU A 80 -12.00 14.42 2.18
N ALA A 81 -13.25 14.80 1.91
CA ALA A 81 -14.26 14.97 2.95
C ALA A 81 -14.51 13.66 3.74
N LEU A 82 -14.59 12.52 3.05
CA LEU A 82 -14.79 11.22 3.69
C LEU A 82 -13.56 10.81 4.53
N VAL A 83 -12.35 10.95 3.97
CA VAL A 83 -11.10 10.65 4.69
C VAL A 83 -10.98 11.51 5.94
N THR A 84 -11.24 12.81 5.86
CA THR A 84 -11.16 13.72 7.01
C THR A 84 -12.12 13.30 8.13
N LYS A 85 -13.36 12.91 7.80
CA LYS A 85 -14.33 12.43 8.80
C LYS A 85 -13.87 11.12 9.46
N VAL A 86 -13.52 10.12 8.66
CA VAL A 86 -13.11 8.80 9.17
C VAL A 86 -11.82 8.90 9.98
N GLN A 87 -10.83 9.66 9.49
CA GLN A 87 -9.58 9.92 10.19
C GLN A 87 -9.83 10.59 11.54
N GLY A 88 -10.68 11.63 11.59
CA GLY A 88 -11.01 12.32 12.84
C GLY A 88 -11.64 11.42 13.90
N ILE A 89 -12.55 10.52 13.49
CA ILE A 89 -13.14 9.52 14.40
C ILE A 89 -12.06 8.57 14.93
N LEU A 90 -11.20 8.06 14.05
CA LEU A 90 -10.14 7.14 14.43
C LEU A 90 -9.08 7.80 15.34
N ASP A 91 -8.70 9.04 15.07
CA ASP A 91 -7.77 9.81 15.91
C ASP A 91 -8.36 10.06 17.31
N ASN A 92 -9.65 10.36 17.39
CA ASN A 92 -10.34 10.47 18.68
C ASN A 92 -10.31 9.14 19.45
N LEU A 93 -10.52 8.00 18.78
CA LEU A 93 -10.43 6.67 19.41
C LEU A 93 -9.01 6.31 19.87
N VAL A 94 -7.96 6.88 19.27
CA VAL A 94 -6.57 6.72 19.73
C VAL A 94 -6.34 7.47 21.05
N ILE A 95 -6.88 8.69 21.18
CA ILE A 95 -6.66 9.56 22.34
C ILE A 95 -7.61 9.21 23.49
N ALA A 96 -8.89 9.01 23.18
CA ALA A 96 -9.97 8.76 24.12
C ALA A 96 -10.84 7.60 23.61
N PRO A 97 -10.54 6.34 23.98
CA PRO A 97 -11.25 5.15 23.49
C PRO A 97 -12.66 4.98 24.10
N ALA A 98 -13.36 6.07 24.44
CA ALA A 98 -14.61 6.05 25.18
C ALA A 98 -15.65 5.11 24.52
N GLY A 99 -15.98 4.03 25.23
CA GLY A 99 -16.93 3.01 24.78
C GLY A 99 -16.40 2.00 23.75
N PHE A 100 -15.09 1.94 23.51
CA PHE A 100 -14.45 0.91 22.69
C PHE A 100 -13.47 0.07 23.53
N GLU A 101 -13.97 -1.02 24.10
CA GLU A 101 -13.18 -1.93 24.97
C GLU A 101 -12.57 -3.10 24.20
N ALA A 102 -13.01 -3.35 22.96
CA ALA A 102 -12.59 -4.52 22.18
C ALA A 102 -11.11 -4.47 21.74
N ALA A 103 -10.51 -3.28 21.66
CA ALA A 103 -9.08 -3.11 21.41
C ALA A 103 -8.60 -1.72 21.85
N THR A 104 -7.28 -1.56 21.97
CA THR A 104 -6.65 -0.25 22.13
C THR A 104 -5.89 0.10 20.86
N LEU A 105 -6.08 1.31 20.34
CA LEU A 105 -5.38 1.79 19.16
C LEU A 105 -4.02 2.40 19.55
N GLU A 106 -3.00 2.11 18.74
CA GLU A 106 -1.67 2.74 18.81
C GLU A 106 -1.65 4.02 17.99
N GLU A 107 -1.99 3.89 16.71
CA GLU A 107 -1.83 4.95 15.73
C GLU A 107 -2.69 4.67 14.49
N VAL A 108 -3.04 5.73 13.76
CA VAL A 108 -3.79 5.67 12.51
C VAL A 108 -2.99 6.42 11.43
N ARG A 109 -2.83 5.83 10.25
CA ARG A 109 -2.03 6.40 9.16
C ARG A 109 -2.74 6.29 7.82
N GLN A 110 -2.90 7.42 7.14
CA GLN A 110 -3.27 7.44 5.73
C GLN A 110 -2.15 6.85 4.88
N VAL A 111 -2.49 5.97 3.93
CA VAL A 111 -1.52 5.32 3.04
C VAL A 111 -2.07 5.26 1.60
N GLY A 112 -1.38 4.51 0.74
CA GLY A 112 -1.89 4.20 -0.59
C GLY A 112 -1.91 5.40 -1.54
N SER A 113 -2.77 5.31 -2.55
CA SER A 113 -2.79 6.28 -3.66
C SER A 113 -3.29 7.66 -3.23
N PHE A 114 -4.25 7.70 -2.32
CA PHE A 114 -4.78 8.96 -1.76
C PHE A 114 -3.67 9.75 -1.09
N LYS A 115 -2.98 9.15 -0.11
CA LYS A 115 -1.91 9.81 0.63
C LYS A 115 -0.76 10.28 -0.27
N LYS A 116 -0.46 9.50 -1.32
CA LYS A 116 0.61 9.81 -2.30
C LYS A 116 0.19 10.82 -3.36
N GLY A 117 -1.09 11.17 -3.47
CA GLY A 117 -1.60 12.02 -4.55
C GLY A 117 -1.47 11.37 -5.93
N THR A 118 -1.61 10.05 -6.01
CA THR A 118 -1.48 9.24 -7.24
C THR A 118 -2.77 8.47 -7.58
N MET A 119 -3.90 8.92 -7.04
CA MET A 119 -5.23 8.41 -7.41
C MET A 119 -5.50 8.60 -8.90
N MET A 120 -6.34 7.73 -9.46
CA MET A 120 -6.75 7.76 -10.86
C MET A 120 -8.27 8.00 -10.95
N ALA A 121 -8.71 8.69 -12.00
CA ALA A 121 -10.12 8.93 -12.27
C ALA A 121 -10.93 7.61 -12.30
N GLY A 122 -12.15 7.66 -11.78
CA GLY A 122 -13.04 6.49 -11.67
C GLY A 122 -12.64 5.50 -10.57
N ARG A 123 -11.58 5.77 -9.79
CA ARG A 123 -11.16 4.95 -8.64
C ARG A 123 -11.02 5.81 -7.40
N ASN A 124 -12.16 6.23 -6.86
CA ASN A 124 -12.23 7.13 -5.73
C ASN A 124 -12.13 6.41 -4.38
N VAL A 125 -11.01 5.73 -4.16
CA VAL A 125 -10.74 4.91 -2.97
C VAL A 125 -9.50 5.43 -2.23
N ALA A 126 -9.60 5.57 -0.91
CA ALA A 126 -8.49 5.91 -0.02
C ALA A 126 -8.25 4.83 1.03
N ASP A 127 -7.01 4.69 1.48
CA ASP A 127 -6.61 3.67 2.45
C ASP A 127 -6.11 4.33 3.74
N ILE A 128 -6.61 3.85 4.88
CA ILE A 128 -6.14 4.22 6.21
C ILE A 128 -5.73 2.93 6.93
N VAL A 129 -4.50 2.86 7.42
CA VAL A 129 -4.04 1.76 8.27
C VAL A 129 -4.31 2.11 9.73
N VAL A 130 -5.00 1.23 10.44
CA VAL A 130 -5.29 1.36 11.87
C VAL A 130 -4.43 0.36 12.62
N MET A 131 -3.54 0.83 13.50
CA MET A 131 -2.63 -0.01 14.26
C MET A 131 -3.17 -0.25 15.67
N PHE A 132 -3.33 -1.52 16.05
CA PHE A 132 -3.74 -1.93 17.40
C PHE A 132 -2.51 -2.11 18.29
N LYS A 133 -2.62 -1.67 19.55
CA LYS A 133 -1.73 -2.05 20.67
C LYS A 133 -1.97 -3.48 21.09
N THR A 134 -3.23 -3.93 21.05
CA THR A 134 -3.66 -5.29 21.40
C THR A 134 -3.50 -6.24 20.22
N LEU A 135 -3.68 -7.54 20.47
CA LEU A 135 -3.70 -8.55 19.41
C LEU A 135 -4.96 -8.36 18.55
N PRO A 136 -4.84 -8.37 17.21
CA PRO A 136 -5.94 -8.02 16.31
C PRO A 136 -6.81 -9.26 16.07
N THR A 137 -7.93 -9.35 16.79
CA THR A 137 -8.96 -10.36 16.57
C THR A 137 -9.99 -9.88 15.55
N LYS A 138 -10.68 -10.81 14.89
CA LYS A 138 -11.79 -10.48 13.97
C LYS A 138 -12.92 -9.74 14.68
N GLU A 139 -13.23 -10.14 15.90
CA GLU A 139 -14.25 -9.49 16.74
C GLU A 139 -13.91 -8.03 17.01
N ALA A 140 -12.64 -7.72 17.30
CA ALA A 140 -12.19 -6.34 17.51
C ALA A 140 -12.29 -5.49 16.23
N VAL A 141 -12.08 -6.08 15.04
CA VAL A 141 -12.31 -5.39 13.76
C VAL A 141 -13.79 -5.06 13.58
N THR A 142 -14.69 -6.01 13.86
CA THR A 142 -16.13 -5.81 13.76
C THR A 142 -16.62 -4.77 14.77
N ALA A 143 -16.15 -4.82 16.01
CA ALA A 143 -16.46 -3.83 17.03
C ALA A 143 -15.99 -2.43 16.63
N LEU A 144 -14.80 -2.31 16.02
CA LEU A 144 -14.29 -1.03 15.53
C LEU A 144 -15.14 -0.50 14.36
N ALA A 145 -15.53 -1.35 13.42
CA ALA A 145 -16.39 -0.97 12.31
C ALA A 145 -17.76 -0.45 12.79
N ASN A 146 -18.36 -1.14 13.77
CA ASN A 146 -19.62 -0.71 14.38
C ASN A 146 -19.48 0.62 15.10
N LYS A 147 -18.41 0.79 15.90
CA LYS A 147 -18.13 2.04 16.60
C LYS A 147 -17.95 3.21 15.62
N VAL A 148 -17.20 3.02 14.54
CA VAL A 148 -17.04 4.06 13.49
C VAL A 148 -18.38 4.35 12.81
N SER A 149 -19.20 3.34 12.53
CA SER A 149 -20.55 3.52 11.99
C SER A 149 -21.42 4.39 12.92
N ASP A 150 -21.39 4.14 14.22
CA ASP A 150 -22.24 4.86 15.17
C ASP A 150 -21.77 6.32 15.37
N GLU A 151 -20.46 6.55 15.44
CA GLU A 151 -19.90 7.91 15.46
C GLU A 151 -20.20 8.69 14.17
N LEU A 152 -20.19 8.02 13.01
CA LEU A 152 -20.59 8.65 11.75
C LEU A 152 -22.06 9.08 11.75
N LYS A 153 -22.96 8.25 12.30
CA LYS A 153 -24.39 8.60 12.42
C LYS A 153 -24.61 9.79 13.37
N LEU A 154 -23.83 9.89 14.45
CA LEU A 154 -23.92 11.03 15.38
C LEU A 154 -23.49 12.36 14.74
N GLN A 155 -22.60 12.31 13.75
CA GLN A 155 -22.13 13.48 13.00
C GLN A 155 -23.04 13.85 11.83
N GLU A 156 -23.97 12.99 11.42
CA GLU A 156 -24.99 13.35 10.43
C GLU A 156 -26.03 14.27 11.09
N PRO A 157 -26.36 15.43 10.50
CA PRO A 157 -27.35 16.34 11.07
C PRO A 157 -28.71 15.62 11.15
N HIS A 158 -29.25 15.50 12.36
CA HIS A 158 -30.56 14.89 12.60
C HIS A 158 -31.63 15.63 11.77
N GLU A 159 -32.31 14.92 10.86
CA GLU A 159 -33.42 15.47 10.05
C GLU A 159 -34.55 16.09 10.90
N GLU A 160 -34.59 15.83 12.21
CA GLU A 160 -35.64 16.28 13.13
C GLU A 160 -35.58 17.77 13.51
N ALA A 161 -34.50 18.50 13.20
CA ALA A 161 -34.40 19.93 13.49
C ALA A 161 -34.97 20.84 12.39
N VAL A 162 -35.44 20.29 11.25
CA VAL A 162 -35.94 21.07 10.12
C VAL A 162 -37.49 21.06 10.07
N PRO A 163 -38.16 22.20 10.31
CA PRO A 163 -39.62 22.28 10.19
C PRO A 163 -40.10 21.93 8.76
N PRO A 164 -41.30 21.33 8.61
CA PRO A 164 -41.76 20.65 7.38
C PRO A 164 -41.89 21.52 6.12
N ARG A 165 -41.62 22.84 6.20
CA ARG A 165 -41.79 23.79 5.09
C ARG A 165 -40.51 24.15 4.32
N LYS A 166 -39.35 23.62 4.71
CA LYS A 166 -38.08 23.77 3.97
C LYS A 166 -37.31 22.45 3.84
N ARG A 167 -38.00 21.36 3.51
CA ARG A 167 -37.32 20.14 3.03
C ARG A 167 -36.83 20.38 1.60
N VAL A 168 -35.76 21.17 1.46
CA VAL A 168 -34.86 20.93 0.34
C VAL A 168 -34.26 19.58 0.66
N ALA A 169 -34.48 18.58 -0.20
CA ALA A 169 -33.82 17.29 -0.09
C ALA A 169 -32.31 17.54 -0.18
N GLN A 170 -31.64 17.81 0.94
CA GLN A 170 -30.21 17.75 1.04
C GLN A 170 -29.89 16.27 0.87
N ASN A 171 -29.56 15.92 -0.37
CA ASN A 171 -29.19 14.59 -0.80
C ASN A 171 -27.79 14.28 -0.24
N THR A 172 -27.65 14.25 1.10
CA THR A 172 -26.42 13.82 1.74
C THR A 172 -26.27 12.33 1.47
N PRO A 173 -25.22 11.90 0.75
CA PRO A 173 -25.06 10.51 0.39
C PRO A 173 -24.93 9.68 1.66
N LYS A 174 -25.89 8.75 1.85
CA LYS A 174 -25.95 7.86 3.01
C LYS A 174 -24.60 7.16 3.21
N THR A 175 -24.02 7.35 4.38
CA THR A 175 -22.75 6.72 4.73
C THR A 175 -23.00 5.26 5.13
N VAL A 176 -22.34 4.30 4.48
CA VAL A 176 -22.49 2.87 4.76
C VAL A 176 -21.15 2.28 5.15
N VAL A 177 -21.10 1.66 6.33
CA VAL A 177 -19.92 0.91 6.79
C VAL A 177 -20.16 -0.58 6.52
N SER A 178 -19.17 -1.25 5.94
CA SER A 178 -19.22 -2.69 5.67
C SER A 178 -17.86 -3.32 5.95
N LEU A 179 -17.84 -4.57 6.44
CA LEU A 179 -16.59 -5.31 6.61
C LEU A 179 -15.96 -5.66 5.26
N LEU A 180 -14.63 -5.72 5.22
CA LEU A 180 -13.93 -6.23 4.04
C LEU A 180 -14.20 -7.75 3.88
N PRO A 181 -14.18 -8.31 2.66
CA PRO A 181 -14.52 -9.73 2.42
C PRO A 181 -13.67 -10.73 3.20
N ASN A 182 -12.47 -10.33 3.62
CA ASN A 182 -11.54 -11.14 4.40
C ASN A 182 -11.56 -10.82 5.90
N GLU A 183 -12.49 -9.97 6.36
CA GLU A 183 -12.65 -9.53 7.76
C GLU A 183 -11.39 -8.90 8.37
N THR A 184 -10.45 -8.50 7.52
CA THR A 184 -9.16 -7.95 7.98
C THR A 184 -9.22 -6.43 8.15
N GLY A 185 -10.41 -5.84 8.02
CA GLY A 185 -10.67 -4.42 8.10
C GLY A 185 -12.11 -4.13 7.72
N PHE A 186 -12.39 -2.85 7.50
CA PHE A 186 -13.72 -2.40 7.08
C PHE A 186 -13.57 -1.28 6.04
N GLN A 187 -14.64 -1.01 5.31
CA GLN A 187 -14.73 0.08 4.37
C GLN A 187 -15.92 0.97 4.72
N VAL A 188 -15.74 2.28 4.57
CA VAL A 188 -16.76 3.30 4.72
C VAL A 188 -17.04 3.86 3.33
N ASN A 189 -18.27 3.74 2.86
CA ASN A 189 -18.70 4.22 1.55
C ASN A 189 -19.62 5.42 1.73
N SER A 190 -19.42 6.46 0.93
CA SER A 190 -20.32 7.61 0.85
C SER A 190 -20.41 8.07 -0.61
N GLY A 191 -21.54 7.80 -1.25
CA GLY A 191 -21.74 8.05 -2.68
C GLY A 191 -20.72 7.28 -3.51
N GLU A 192 -19.91 8.00 -4.29
CA GLU A 192 -18.86 7.43 -5.14
C GLU A 192 -17.49 7.31 -4.44
N ALA A 193 -17.35 7.80 -3.21
CA ALA A 193 -16.12 7.74 -2.44
C ALA A 193 -16.10 6.55 -1.46
N SER A 194 -14.95 5.89 -1.32
CA SER A 194 -14.73 4.80 -0.39
C SER A 194 -13.44 4.96 0.40
N VAL A 195 -13.49 4.77 1.71
CA VAL A 195 -12.32 4.72 2.59
C VAL A 195 -12.18 3.32 3.17
N GLN A 196 -11.06 2.66 2.89
CA GLN A 196 -10.72 1.35 3.44
C GLN A 196 -9.85 1.51 4.69
N CYS A 197 -10.36 1.03 5.82
CA CYS A 197 -9.65 0.96 7.08
C CYS A 197 -9.02 -0.43 7.24
N LEU A 198 -7.70 -0.49 7.10
CA LEU A 198 -6.88 -1.70 7.07
C LEU A 198 -6.26 -1.93 8.46
N VAL A 199 -6.70 -2.97 9.17
CA VAL A 199 -6.26 -3.20 10.55
C VAL A 199 -4.89 -3.89 10.62
N THR A 200 -4.00 -3.43 11.46
CA THR A 200 -2.73 -4.09 11.76
C THR A 200 -2.44 -4.01 13.25
N THR A 201 -1.36 -4.62 13.71
CA THR A 201 -0.89 -4.50 15.09
C THR A 201 0.58 -4.07 15.12
N ILE A 202 1.06 -3.71 16.30
CA ILE A 202 2.47 -3.36 16.54
C ILE A 202 3.40 -4.57 16.23
N PRO A 203 4.64 -4.34 15.76
CA PRO A 203 5.57 -5.41 15.39
C PRO A 203 5.81 -6.49 16.48
N PRO A 204 5.87 -6.17 17.79
CA PRO A 204 6.03 -7.19 18.83
C PRO A 204 4.90 -8.22 18.87
N ASN A 205 3.68 -7.83 18.51
CA ASN A 205 2.50 -8.71 18.54
C ASN A 205 2.48 -9.71 17.38
N LEU A 206 3.17 -9.42 16.27
CA LEU A 206 3.23 -10.33 15.11
C LEU A 206 3.86 -11.68 15.45
N LYS A 207 4.71 -11.74 16.47
CA LYS A 207 5.33 -12.99 16.96
C LYS A 207 4.45 -13.80 17.90
N LYS A 208 3.32 -13.22 18.33
CA LYS A 208 2.39 -13.79 19.31
C LYS A 208 1.04 -14.14 18.69
N LEU A 209 0.94 -14.13 17.37
CA LEU A 209 -0.29 -14.41 16.66
C LEU A 209 -0.62 -15.90 16.74
N ASP A 210 -1.81 -16.17 17.25
CA ASP A 210 -2.55 -17.40 17.02
C ASP A 210 -3.30 -17.32 15.67
N ALA A 211 -3.14 -18.35 14.82
CA ALA A 211 -3.71 -18.40 13.47
C ALA A 211 -5.23 -18.59 13.46
N ASP A 212 -5.81 -19.19 14.51
CA ASP A 212 -7.25 -19.45 14.59
C ASP A 212 -8.03 -18.24 15.10
N LEU A 213 -7.38 -17.37 15.88
CA LEU A 213 -8.01 -16.24 16.57
C LEU A 213 -7.72 -14.88 15.92
N HIS A 214 -6.53 -14.69 15.36
CA HIS A 214 -6.06 -13.38 14.91
C HIS A 214 -6.05 -13.23 13.39
N LEU A 215 -5.92 -11.98 12.94
CA LEU A 215 -5.72 -11.67 11.53
C LEU A 215 -4.41 -12.27 11.00
N ASP A 216 -4.38 -12.57 9.70
CA ASP A 216 -3.20 -13.11 9.03
C ASP A 216 -1.97 -12.18 9.15
N GLY A 217 -0.87 -12.74 9.67
CA GLY A 217 0.38 -12.01 9.89
C GLY A 217 1.03 -11.53 8.58
N LYS A 218 0.84 -12.23 7.45
CA LYS A 218 1.39 -11.80 6.16
C LYS A 218 0.66 -10.54 5.66
N MET A 219 -0.67 -10.51 5.76
CA MET A 219 -1.48 -9.33 5.45
C MET A 219 -1.07 -8.12 6.30
N MET A 220 -0.92 -8.31 7.62
CA MET A 220 -0.52 -7.22 8.52
C MET A 220 0.88 -6.68 8.23
N ASN A 221 1.83 -7.54 7.88
CA ASN A 221 3.15 -7.10 7.41
C ASN A 221 3.05 -6.24 6.14
N GLY A 222 2.15 -6.57 5.22
CA GLY A 222 1.87 -5.75 4.04
C GLY A 222 1.34 -4.36 4.39
N ARG A 223 0.50 -4.24 5.42
CA ARG A 223 -0.04 -2.95 5.91
C ARG A 223 1.02 -2.09 6.60
N LEU A 224 1.86 -2.72 7.41
CA LEU A 224 3.04 -2.04 7.98
C LEU A 224 4.01 -1.57 6.88
N ALA A 225 4.16 -2.35 5.81
CA ALA A 225 4.92 -1.92 4.64
C ALA A 225 4.27 -0.71 3.95
N ALA A 226 2.94 -0.68 3.81
CA ALA A 226 2.22 0.46 3.24
C ALA A 226 2.46 1.76 4.02
N ILE A 227 2.56 1.71 5.36
CA ILE A 227 2.95 2.86 6.19
C ILE A 227 4.36 3.34 5.82
N ARG A 228 5.33 2.42 5.74
CA ARG A 228 6.71 2.75 5.33
C ARG A 228 6.77 3.34 3.92
N HIS A 229 6.00 2.78 2.99
CA HIS A 229 5.90 3.26 1.61
C HIS A 229 5.32 4.67 1.55
N ALA A 230 4.30 4.97 2.36
CA ALA A 230 3.71 6.31 2.43
C ALA A 230 4.72 7.33 2.96
N ARG A 231 5.38 7.03 4.08
CA ARG A 231 6.42 7.90 4.65
C ARG A 231 7.58 8.14 3.68
N TRP A 232 8.10 7.08 3.07
CA TRP A 232 9.16 7.20 2.08
C TRP A 232 8.72 8.10 0.90
N PHE A 233 7.47 7.97 0.46
CA PHE A 233 6.93 8.77 -0.65
C PHE A 233 6.73 10.25 -0.28
N GLU A 234 6.40 10.56 0.98
CA GLU A 234 6.37 11.93 1.49
C GLU A 234 7.74 12.60 1.43
N GLU A 235 8.80 11.86 1.74
CA GLU A 235 10.16 12.38 1.77
C GLU A 235 10.78 12.45 0.35
N ASN A 236 10.44 11.51 -0.55
CA ASN A 236 11.17 11.30 -1.81
C ASN A 236 10.32 11.48 -3.09
N GLY A 237 9.01 11.26 -3.03
CA GLY A 237 8.13 11.11 -4.20
C GLY A 237 7.22 12.31 -4.50
N GLN A 238 7.41 13.45 -3.82
CA GLN A 238 6.42 14.55 -3.87
C GLN A 238 6.41 15.35 -5.16
N HIS A 239 7.44 15.24 -6.00
CA HIS A 239 7.54 15.98 -7.25
C HIS A 239 6.34 15.70 -8.18
N SER A 240 5.82 16.75 -8.82
CA SER A 240 4.65 16.64 -9.71
C SER A 240 4.87 15.63 -10.83
N SER A 241 6.02 15.68 -11.52
CA SER A 241 6.37 14.73 -12.58
C SER A 241 6.39 13.26 -12.13
N VAL A 242 6.80 12.98 -10.89
CA VAL A 242 6.76 11.62 -10.32
C VAL A 242 5.30 11.15 -10.22
N LYS A 243 4.40 12.00 -9.71
CA LYS A 243 2.97 11.68 -9.59
C LYS A 243 2.30 11.51 -10.97
N VAL A 244 2.72 12.29 -11.97
CA VAL A 244 2.26 12.16 -13.37
C VAL A 244 2.68 10.80 -13.93
N LEU A 245 3.97 10.47 -13.88
CA LEU A 245 4.52 9.23 -14.41
C LEU A 245 3.94 7.98 -13.71
N ILE A 246 3.69 8.04 -12.40
CA ILE A 246 3.05 6.92 -11.67
C ILE A 246 1.66 6.62 -12.24
N ARG A 247 0.83 7.66 -12.52
CA ARG A 247 -0.49 7.44 -13.12
C ARG A 247 -0.39 6.84 -14.51
N LEU A 248 0.54 7.35 -15.33
CA LEU A 248 0.77 6.86 -16.69
C LEU A 248 1.25 5.39 -16.70
N LEU A 249 2.18 5.00 -15.80
CA LEU A 249 2.63 3.62 -15.70
C LEU A 249 1.56 2.68 -15.13
N ARG A 250 0.71 3.15 -14.22
CA ARG A 250 -0.45 2.37 -13.75
C ARG A 250 -1.45 2.13 -14.87
N ASP A 251 -1.71 3.13 -15.70
CA ASP A 251 -2.52 2.99 -16.92
C ASP A 251 -1.88 2.02 -17.92
N LEU A 252 -0.57 2.13 -18.14
CA LEU A 252 0.18 1.20 -18.98
C LEU A 252 0.05 -0.24 -18.48
N LYS A 253 0.18 -0.46 -17.17
CA LYS A 253 -0.01 -1.78 -16.54
C LYS A 253 -1.42 -2.33 -16.75
N ILE A 254 -2.44 -1.48 -16.76
CA ILE A 254 -3.83 -1.91 -16.99
C ILE A 254 -4.04 -2.29 -18.47
N ARG A 255 -3.42 -1.55 -19.40
CA ARG A 255 -3.56 -1.78 -20.84
C ARG A 255 -2.74 -2.96 -21.36
N PHE A 256 -1.63 -3.30 -20.70
CA PHE A 256 -0.73 -4.36 -21.13
C PHE A 256 -0.50 -5.39 -20.01
N GLU A 257 -1.08 -6.59 -20.19
CA GLU A 257 -1.07 -7.67 -19.19
C GLU A 257 0.33 -8.15 -18.80
N GLY A 258 1.32 -7.99 -19.69
CA GLY A 258 2.73 -8.33 -19.40
C GLY A 258 3.31 -7.57 -18.20
N PHE A 259 2.73 -6.42 -17.84
CA PHE A 259 3.12 -5.63 -16.67
C PHE A 259 2.31 -5.96 -15.41
N SER A 260 1.42 -6.96 -15.44
CA SER A 260 0.63 -7.38 -14.29
C SER A 260 1.43 -7.69 -13.01
N PRO A 261 2.67 -8.24 -13.06
CA PRO A 261 3.46 -8.50 -11.85
C PRO A 261 3.99 -7.24 -11.16
N LEU A 262 3.98 -6.08 -11.83
CA LEU A 262 4.45 -4.82 -11.24
C LEU A 262 3.47 -4.36 -10.16
N THR A 263 3.82 -4.61 -8.91
CA THR A 263 3.05 -4.12 -7.77
C THR A 263 3.04 -2.58 -7.73
N PRO A 264 2.03 -1.95 -7.09
CA PRO A 264 2.01 -0.49 -6.96
C PRO A 264 3.31 0.09 -6.36
N TRP A 265 3.93 -0.63 -5.43
CA TRP A 265 5.20 -0.20 -4.84
C TRP A 265 6.38 -0.29 -5.81
N ILE A 266 6.44 -1.34 -6.64
CA ILE A 266 7.46 -1.44 -7.70
C ILE A 266 7.33 -0.27 -8.68
N ILE A 267 6.10 0.10 -9.05
CA ILE A 267 5.85 1.25 -9.93
C ILE A 267 6.35 2.55 -9.28
N ASP A 268 6.02 2.79 -8.01
CA ASP A 268 6.43 4.00 -7.30
C ASP A 268 7.97 4.12 -7.26
N LEU A 269 8.68 3.01 -6.97
CA LEU A 269 10.14 2.97 -6.96
C LEU A 269 10.76 3.14 -8.35
N LEU A 270 10.20 2.48 -9.37
CA LEU A 270 10.69 2.57 -10.75
C LEU A 270 10.63 4.02 -11.25
N VAL A 271 9.50 4.71 -11.03
CA VAL A 271 9.36 6.12 -11.42
C VAL A 271 10.34 7.01 -10.68
N TYR A 272 10.52 6.78 -9.37
CA TYR A 272 11.47 7.56 -8.59
C TYR A 272 12.90 7.40 -9.10
N ILE A 273 13.33 6.17 -9.38
CA ILE A 273 14.68 5.90 -9.92
C ILE A 273 14.88 6.63 -11.25
N LEU A 274 13.91 6.52 -12.17
CA LEU A 274 13.96 7.22 -13.46
C LEU A 274 14.08 8.74 -13.27
N PHE A 275 13.31 9.31 -12.35
CA PHE A 275 13.30 10.75 -12.09
C PHE A 275 14.60 11.24 -11.45
N VAL A 276 15.15 10.50 -10.48
CA VAL A 276 16.41 10.87 -9.81
C VAL A 276 17.59 10.76 -10.77
N GLN A 277 17.64 9.72 -11.59
CA GLN A 277 18.70 9.56 -12.59
C GLN A 277 18.72 10.71 -13.59
N LEU A 278 17.54 11.14 -14.08
CA LEU A 278 17.42 12.30 -14.96
C LEU A 278 17.98 13.59 -14.31
N LYS A 279 17.68 13.82 -13.03
CA LYS A 279 18.21 14.99 -12.30
C LYS A 279 19.72 14.95 -12.04
N ILE A 280 20.29 13.76 -11.85
CA ILE A 280 21.75 13.62 -11.66
C ILE A 280 22.48 13.95 -12.97
N VAL A 281 21.92 13.57 -14.12
CA VAL A 281 22.50 13.90 -15.43
C VAL A 281 22.46 15.41 -15.72
N GLU A 282 21.42 16.14 -15.29
CA GLU A 282 21.36 17.61 -15.48
C GLU A 282 22.39 18.38 -14.63
N LEU A 283 22.99 17.76 -13.60
CA LEU A 283 23.92 18.40 -12.66
C LEU A 283 25.40 18.06 -12.89
N GLY A 284 25.72 17.10 -13.77
CA GLY A 284 27.08 16.63 -14.05
C GLY A 284 27.56 17.03 -15.43
#